data_AF-A0A2K6DZ24-F1
#
_entry.id   AF-A0A2K6DZ24-F1
#
_cell.length_a   1.000
_cell.length_b   1.000
_cell.length_c   1.000
_cell.angle_alpha   90.00
_cell.angle_beta   90.00
_cell.angle_gamma   90.00
#
_symmetry.space_group_name_H-M   'P 1'
#
loop_
_entity.id
_entity.type
_entity.pdbx_description
1 polymer ?
#
loop_
_entity_poly.entity_id
_entity_poly.type
_entity_poly.pdbx_seq_one_letter_code
_entity_poly.pdbx_strand_id
1 'polypeptide(L)'
;MAAANPWDPASAPNGAGLVLGHLIASGMVNQLLVLVNFTRLQQITDIEAEIYQKNLEIELLKLEKDTADVVHPFFLEMRFYYVAQAGLKPLASILPVQSPKTLRLQLRSVILCKA
;
A
#
# COMPACT_ATOMS: atom_id res chain seq x y z
N MET A 1 -2.44 31.14 31.43
CA MET A 1 -3.93 31.18 31.36
C MET A 1 -4.34 30.71 29.99
N ALA A 2 -5.16 29.67 29.90
CA ALA A 2 -5.74 29.24 28.62
C ALA A 2 -6.74 30.32 28.17
N ALA A 3 -6.57 30.84 26.97
CA ALA A 3 -7.53 31.78 26.40
C ALA A 3 -8.89 31.08 26.30
N ALA A 4 -9.93 31.70 26.86
CA ALA A 4 -11.30 31.20 26.76
C ALA A 4 -11.68 30.98 25.28
N ASN A 5 -12.41 29.90 25.00
CA ASN A 5 -12.80 29.55 23.64
C ASN A 5 -13.55 30.73 22.99
N PRO A 6 -13.00 31.37 21.94
CA PRO A 6 -13.62 32.54 21.31
C PRO A 6 -14.98 32.26 20.67
N TRP A 7 -15.31 30.97 20.48
CA TRP A 7 -16.52 30.47 19.85
C TRP A 7 -17.59 30.00 20.84
N ASP A 8 -17.35 30.11 22.15
CA ASP A 8 -18.34 29.80 23.18
C ASP A 8 -19.33 30.98 23.32
N PRO A 9 -20.64 30.78 23.09
CA PRO A 9 -21.64 31.84 23.23
C PRO A 9 -21.79 32.36 24.66
N ALA A 10 -21.30 31.62 25.67
CA ALA A 10 -21.25 32.09 27.06
C ALA A 10 -20.03 32.97 27.37
N SER A 11 -19.06 33.08 26.45
CA SER A 11 -17.88 33.90 26.61
C SER A 11 -18.15 35.36 26.24
N ALA A 12 -17.62 36.30 27.03
CA ALA A 12 -17.76 37.73 26.77
C ALA A 12 -17.23 38.09 25.36
N PRO A 13 -17.87 39.00 24.61
CA PRO A 13 -17.46 39.33 23.25
C PRO A 13 -16.00 39.77 23.23
N ASN A 14 -15.16 39.04 22.50
CA ASN A 14 -13.77 39.44 22.29
C ASN A 14 -13.72 40.72 21.42
N GLY A 15 -12.60 41.45 21.48
CA GLY A 15 -12.45 42.73 20.78
C GLY A 15 -12.72 42.64 19.27
N ALA A 16 -12.38 41.51 18.62
CA ALA A 16 -12.66 41.29 17.21
C ALA A 16 -14.17 41.10 16.95
N GLY A 17 -14.88 40.39 17.82
CA GLY A 17 -16.33 40.22 17.77
C GLY A 17 -17.10 41.53 17.91
N LEU A 18 -16.61 42.44 18.77
CA LEU A 18 -17.20 43.78 18.92
C LEU A 18 -17.02 44.64 17.65
N VAL A 19 -15.82 44.63 17.05
CA VAL A 19 -15.55 45.36 15.80
C VAL A 19 -16.38 44.79 14.64
N LEU A 20 -16.47 43.47 14.52
CA LEU A 20 -17.30 42.82 13.50
C LEU A 20 -18.78 43.16 13.70
N GLY A 21 -19.27 43.13 14.95
CA GLY A 21 -20.63 43.53 15.29
C GLY A 21 -20.94 44.98 14.90
N HIS A 22 -20.00 45.91 15.16
CA HIS A 22 -20.14 47.30 14.75
C HIS A 22 -20.17 47.47 13.21
N LEU A 23 -19.32 46.74 12.47
CA LEU A 23 -19.29 46.77 11.00
C LEU A 23 -20.55 46.18 10.36
N ILE A 24 -21.16 45.19 10.99
CA ILE A 24 -22.46 44.64 10.57
C ILE A 24 -23.57 45.65 10.88
N ALA A 25 -23.59 46.24 12.09
CA ALA A 25 -24.58 47.23 12.49
C ALA A 25 -24.52 48.52 11.67
N SER A 26 -23.32 48.93 11.21
CA SER A 26 -23.14 50.07 10.32
C SER A 26 -23.50 49.79 8.86
N GLY A 27 -23.85 48.54 8.52
CA GLY A 27 -24.17 48.12 7.15
C GLY A 27 -22.95 48.04 6.22
N MET A 28 -21.74 48.29 6.73
CA MET A 28 -20.50 48.18 5.95
C MET A 28 -20.20 46.72 5.56
N VAL A 29 -20.65 45.76 6.37
CA VAL A 29 -20.49 44.33 6.13
C VAL A 29 -21.84 43.64 6.22
N ASN A 30 -22.23 42.91 5.16
CA ASN A 30 -23.46 42.13 5.19
C ASN A 30 -23.20 40.80 5.92
N GLN A 31 -23.93 40.57 7.02
CA GLN A 31 -23.84 39.36 7.84
C GLN A 31 -24.02 38.07 7.03
N LEU A 32 -24.92 38.09 6.02
CA LEU A 32 -25.15 36.95 5.14
C LEU A 32 -23.89 36.63 4.30
N LEU A 33 -23.22 37.66 3.78
CA LEU A 33 -22.00 37.48 2.98
C LEU A 33 -20.85 36.92 3.83
N VAL A 34 -20.74 37.36 5.09
CA VAL A 34 -19.74 36.84 6.03
C VAL A 34 -19.99 35.35 6.30
N LEU A 35 -21.24 34.97 6.56
CA LEU A 35 -21.60 33.58 6.85
C LEU A 35 -21.35 32.68 5.64
N VAL A 36 -21.79 33.09 4.44
CA VAL A 36 -21.58 32.33 3.20
C VAL A 36 -20.09 32.16 2.90
N ASN A 37 -19.29 33.22 3.08
CA ASN A 37 -17.85 33.15 2.86
C ASN A 37 -17.16 32.22 3.88
N PHE A 38 -17.60 32.23 5.14
CA PHE A 38 -17.07 31.34 6.16
C PHE A 38 -17.41 29.87 5.87
N THR A 39 -18.67 29.57 5.53
CA THR A 39 -19.08 28.22 5.14
C THR A 39 -18.33 27.73 3.91
N ARG A 40 -18.13 28.60 2.91
CA ARG A 40 -17.34 28.26 1.72
C ARG A 40 -15.88 28.00 2.05
N LEU A 41 -15.28 28.79 2.93
CA LEU A 41 -13.90 28.58 3.38
C LEU A 41 -13.77 27.24 4.10
N GLN A 42 -14.71 26.92 4.99
CA GLN A 42 -14.75 25.62 5.68
C GLN A 42 -14.81 24.46 4.67
N GLN A 43 -15.71 24.53 3.69
CA GLN A 43 -15.83 23.50 2.65
C GLN A 43 -14.54 23.33 1.84
N ILE A 44 -13.85 24.42 1.51
CA ILE A 44 -12.56 24.37 0.80
C ILE A 44 -11.53 23.64 1.66
N THR A 45 -11.41 24.01 2.95
CA THR A 45 -10.47 23.37 3.87
C THR A 45 -10.78 21.88 4.07
N ASP A 46 -12.07 21.52 4.14
CA ASP A 46 -12.48 20.12 4.26
C ASP A 46 -12.09 19.31 3.00
N ILE A 47 -12.32 19.87 1.81
CA ILE A 47 -11.92 19.25 0.53
C ILE A 47 -10.39 19.14 0.42
N GLU A 48 -9.64 20.16 0.84
CA GLU A 48 -8.18 20.13 0.85
C GLU A 48 -7.64 19.01 1.75
N ALA A 49 -8.25 18.81 2.92
CA ALA A 49 -7.90 17.72 3.83
C ALA A 49 -8.22 16.34 3.21
N GLU A 50 -9.37 16.20 2.54
CA GLU A 50 -9.74 14.96 1.84
C GLU A 50 -8.77 14.64 0.70
N ILE A 51 -8.40 15.63 -0.12
CA ILE A 51 -7.40 15.48 -1.18
C ILE A 51 -6.06 15.02 -0.61
N TYR A 52 -5.61 15.64 0.48
CA TYR A 52 -4.37 15.27 1.14
C TYR A 52 -4.40 13.82 1.63
N GLN A 53 -5.49 13.40 2.28
CA GLN A 53 -5.68 12.02 2.73
C GLN A 53 -5.67 11.04 1.54
N LYS A 54 -6.36 11.35 0.45
CA LYS A 54 -6.42 10.51 -0.74
C LYS A 54 -5.07 10.38 -1.44
N ASN A 55 -4.28 11.44 -1.47
CA ASN A 55 -2.91 11.38 -2.01
C ASN A 55 -2.03 10.42 -1.21
N LEU A 56 -2.11 10.45 0.13
CA LEU A 56 -1.39 9.50 0.98
C LEU A 56 -1.83 8.05 0.75
N GLU A 57 -3.13 7.81 0.60
CA GLU A 57 -3.68 6.48 0.29
C GLU A 57 -3.13 5.96 -1.05
N ILE A 58 -3.03 6.82 -2.07
CA ILE A 58 -2.45 6.48 -3.38
C ILE A 58 -0.95 6.16 -3.25
N GLU A 59 -0.19 6.95 -2.50
CA GLU A 59 1.24 6.71 -2.28
C GLU A 59 1.47 5.36 -1.58
N LEU A 60 0.64 5.03 -0.60
CA LEU A 60 0.69 3.74 0.09
C LEU A 60 0.42 2.58 -0.88
N LEU A 61 -0.63 2.68 -1.68
CA LEU A 61 -0.96 1.64 -2.68
C LEU A 61 0.16 1.47 -3.73
N LYS A 62 0.81 2.56 -4.15
CA LYS A 62 1.97 2.48 -5.04
C LYS A 62 3.13 1.75 -4.38
N LEU A 63 3.45 2.08 -3.13
CA LEU A 63 4.52 1.44 -2.38
C LEU A 63 4.26 -0.06 -2.17
N GLU A 64 3.02 -0.44 -1.85
CA GLU A 64 2.61 -1.85 -1.72
C GLU A 64 2.80 -2.60 -3.03
N LYS A 65 2.35 -2.01 -4.14
CA LYS A 65 2.52 -2.57 -5.48
C LYS A 65 4.00 -2.73 -5.83
N ASP A 66 4.79 -1.67 -5.69
CA ASP A 66 6.23 -1.70 -6.03
C ASP A 66 6.97 -2.74 -5.18
N THR A 67 6.57 -2.91 -3.91
CA THR A 67 7.09 -3.97 -3.04
C THR A 67 6.66 -5.36 -3.54
N ALA A 68 5.40 -5.55 -3.90
CA ALA A 68 4.89 -6.81 -4.43
C ALA A 68 5.57 -7.18 -5.76
N ASP A 69 5.79 -6.23 -6.66
CA ASP A 69 6.46 -6.43 -7.95
C ASP A 69 7.90 -6.92 -7.78
N VAL A 70 8.59 -6.50 -6.71
CA VAL A 70 9.95 -6.98 -6.39
C VAL A 70 9.92 -8.34 -5.68
N VAL A 71 9.04 -8.50 -4.70
CA VAL A 71 9.06 -9.64 -3.78
C VAL A 71 8.39 -10.88 -4.40
N HIS A 72 7.30 -10.70 -5.14
CA HIS A 72 6.50 -11.81 -5.64
C HIS A 72 7.24 -12.72 -6.64
N PRO A 73 7.97 -12.21 -7.65
CA PRO A 73 8.77 -13.05 -8.54
C PRO A 73 9.80 -13.90 -7.79
N PHE A 74 10.48 -13.31 -6.80
CA PHE A 74 11.46 -14.02 -5.98
C PHE A 74 10.82 -15.20 -5.22
N PHE A 75 9.67 -14.99 -4.58
CA PHE A 75 8.96 -16.07 -3.89
C PHE A 75 8.45 -17.15 -4.84
N LEU A 76 8.01 -16.77 -6.04
CA LEU A 76 7.58 -17.74 -7.07
C LEU A 76 8.76 -18.58 -7.58
N GLU A 77 9.90 -17.95 -7.89
CA GLU A 77 11.12 -18.66 -8.31
C GLU A 77 11.62 -19.61 -7.22
N MET A 78 11.66 -19.14 -5.98
CA MET A 78 12.02 -19.96 -4.83
C MET A 78 11.09 -21.16 -4.70
N ARG A 79 9.76 -20.97 -4.72
CA ARG A 79 8.80 -22.09 -4.65
C ARG A 79 8.96 -23.05 -5.83
N PHE A 80 9.13 -22.53 -7.04
CA PHE A 80 9.35 -23.36 -8.22
C PHE A 80 10.59 -24.23 -8.07
N TYR A 81 11.71 -23.67 -7.61
CA TYR A 81 12.94 -24.41 -7.34
C TYR A 81 12.73 -25.51 -6.29
N TYR A 82 12.07 -25.19 -5.17
CA TYR A 82 11.80 -26.18 -4.12
C TYR A 82 10.88 -27.32 -4.61
N VAL A 83 9.82 -27.00 -5.34
CA VAL A 83 8.89 -28.00 -5.89
C VAL A 83 9.58 -28.87 -6.95
N ALA A 84 10.34 -28.26 -7.85
CA ALA A 84 11.14 -28.99 -8.84
C ALA A 84 12.15 -29.92 -8.15
N GLN A 85 12.88 -29.44 -7.14
CA GLN A 85 13.83 -30.27 -6.39
C GLN A 85 13.12 -31.42 -5.63
N ALA A 86 11.96 -31.15 -5.03
CA ALA A 86 11.18 -32.17 -4.33
C ALA A 86 10.62 -33.24 -5.28
N GLY A 87 10.20 -32.88 -6.50
CA GLY A 87 9.73 -33.84 -7.51
C GLY A 87 10.85 -34.62 -8.20
N LEU A 88 12.03 -34.00 -8.38
CA LEU A 88 13.19 -34.65 -9.00
C LEU A 88 13.88 -35.66 -8.07
N LYS A 89 13.86 -35.46 -6.75
CA LYS A 89 14.50 -36.37 -5.76
C LYS A 89 13.97 -37.82 -5.83
N PRO A 90 12.64 -38.07 -5.83
CA PRO A 90 12.10 -39.42 -6.00
C PRO A 90 12.42 -40.04 -7.38
N LEU A 91 12.40 -39.24 -8.44
CA LEU A 91 12.70 -39.72 -9.80
C LEU A 91 14.19 -40.10 -9.95
N ALA A 92 15.09 -39.35 -9.30
CA ALA A 92 16.51 -39.67 -9.25
C ALA A 92 16.81 -40.98 -8.50
N SER A 93 15.96 -41.36 -7.52
CA SER A 93 16.06 -42.67 -6.86
C SER A 93 15.46 -43.83 -7.68
N ILE A 94 14.58 -43.53 -8.64
CA ILE A 94 13.93 -44.53 -9.51
C ILE A 94 14.74 -44.77 -10.78
N LEU A 95 15.56 -43.80 -11.24
CA LEU A 95 16.54 -44.04 -12.29
C LEU A 95 17.80 -44.70 -11.70
N PRO A 96 18.04 -46.01 -11.91
CA PRO A 96 19.36 -46.55 -11.68
C PRO A 96 20.27 -45.94 -12.74
N VAL A 97 21.10 -44.97 -12.36
CA VAL A 97 22.23 -44.54 -13.20
C VAL A 97 23.21 -45.71 -13.21
N GLN A 98 22.95 -46.70 -14.06
CA GLN A 98 23.93 -47.75 -14.35
C GLN A 98 25.08 -47.09 -15.07
N SER A 99 26.28 -47.21 -14.50
CA SER A 99 27.47 -46.67 -15.13
C SER A 99 27.61 -47.25 -16.55
N PRO A 100 28.12 -46.48 -17.54
CA PRO A 100 28.35 -46.98 -18.89
C PRO A 100 29.23 -48.25 -18.92
N LYS A 101 30.07 -48.43 -17.89
CA LYS A 101 30.91 -49.62 -17.71
C LYS A 101 30.08 -50.85 -17.33
N THR A 102 29.10 -50.69 -16.42
CA THR A 102 28.19 -51.76 -15.99
C THR A 102 27.32 -52.25 -17.15
N LEU A 103 26.76 -51.33 -17.94
CA LEU A 103 25.99 -51.67 -19.14
C LEU A 103 26.82 -52.39 -20.20
N ARG A 104 28.08 -51.97 -20.41
CA ARG A 104 29.01 -52.65 -21.33
C ARG A 104 29.37 -54.07 -20.87
N LEU A 105 29.53 -54.29 -19.58
CA LEU A 105 29.81 -55.62 -19.03
C LEU A 105 28.61 -56.54 -19.16
N GLN A 106 27.40 -56.05 -18.85
CA GLN A 106 26.14 -56.80 -19.02
C GLN A 106 25.88 -57.14 -20.50
N LEU A 107 26.12 -56.21 -21.43
CA LEU A 107 25.96 -56.47 -22.86
C LEU A 107 26.95 -57.53 -23.35
N ARG A 108 28.21 -57.47 -22.89
CA ARG A 108 29.21 -58.50 -23.21
C ARG A 108 28.82 -59.87 -22.68
N SER A 109 28.32 -59.99 -21.44
CA SER A 109 27.89 -61.28 -20.92
C SER A 109 26.67 -61.84 -21.66
N VAL A 110 25.72 -61.00 -22.08
CA VAL A 110 24.55 -61.44 -22.86
C VAL A 110 24.94 -61.93 -24.25
N ILE A 111 25.91 -61.27 -24.91
CA ILE A 111 26.41 -61.70 -26.22
C ILE A 111 27.20 -63.01 -26.10
N LEU A 112 28.02 -63.17 -25.05
CA LEU A 112 28.81 -64.38 -24.79
C LEU A 112 27.95 -65.59 -24.37
N CYS A 113 26.80 -65.40 -23.73
CA CYS A 113 25.89 -66.50 -23.39
C CYS A 113 24.94 -66.92 -24.53
N LYS A 114 24.93 -66.19 -25.66
CA LYS A 114 24.10 -66.48 -26.85
C LYS A 114 24.90 -67.07 -28.03
N ALA A 115 26.21 -67.20 -27.90
CA ALA A 115 27.09 -67.88 -28.86
C ALA A 115 27.42 -69.28 -28.36
#